data_AF-A0A377QA76-F1
#
_entry.id   AF-A0A377QA76-F1
#
_cell.length_a   1.000
_cell.length_b   1.000
_cell.length_c   1.000
_cell.angle_alpha   90.00
_cell.angle_beta   90.00
_cell.angle_gamma   90.00
#
_symmetry.space_group_name_H-M   'P 1'
#
loop_
_entity.id
_entity.type
_entity.pdbx_description
1 polymer ?
#
loop_
_entity_poly.entity_id
_entity_poly.type
_entity_poly.pdbx_seq_one_letter_code
_entity_poly.pdbx_strand_id
1 'polypeptide(L)' 'MTLTVAIIVMAYKLGLKVIAEGEETIEQRDLLIGAGCDSTQGCLFSKPVPPEKFELLIKTDLMS' A
#
# COMPACT_ATOMS: atom_id res chain seq x y z
N MET A 1 -11.53 -9.49 3.32
CA MET A 1 -11.18 -8.13 3.77
C MET A 1 -11.62 -7.79 5.19
N THR A 2 -12.66 -8.40 5.77
CA THR A 2 -13.15 -8.07 7.12
C THR A 2 -12.10 -8.11 8.23
N LEU A 3 -11.28 -9.17 8.28
CA LEU A 3 -10.20 -9.29 9.29
C LEU A 3 -9.13 -8.20 9.10
N THR A 4 -8.73 -7.95 7.86
CA THR A 4 -7.74 -6.90 7.52
C THR A 4 -8.22 -5.52 7.99
N VAL A 5 -9.48 -5.18 7.73
CA VAL A 5 -10.08 -3.92 8.20
C VAL A 5 -10.08 -3.84 9.72
N ALA A 6 -10.41 -4.94 10.42
CA ALA A 6 -10.38 -4.97 11.88
C ALA A 6 -8.97 -4.71 12.44
N ILE A 7 -7.93 -5.26 11.80
CA ILE A 7 -6.52 -5.02 12.18
C ILE A 7 -6.15 -3.56 11.95
N ILE A 8 -6.50 -2.99 10.79
CA ILE A 8 -6.23 -1.58 10.47
C ILE A 8 -6.86 -0.66 11.52
N VAL A 9 -8.15 -0.88 11.84
CA VAL A 9 -8.86 -0.08 12.86
C VAL A 9 -8.22 -0.23 14.23
N MET A 10 -7.80 -1.44 14.61
CA MET A 10 -7.11 -1.68 15.88
C MET A 10 -5.78 -0.93 15.95
N ALA A 11 -4.94 -1.04 14.93
CA ALA A 11 -3.64 -0.36 14.86
C ALA A 11 -3.80 1.17 14.90
N TYR A 12 -4.79 1.71 14.18
CA TYR A 12 -5.15 3.13 14.24
C TYR A 12 -5.49 3.56 15.67
N LYS A 13 -6.28 2.78 16.41
CA LYS A 13 -6.62 3.07 17.82
C LYS A 13 -5.43 3.01 18.77
N LEU A 14 -4.38 2.26 18.41
CA LEU A 14 -3.13 2.17 19.15
C LEU A 14 -2.12 3.26 18.73
N GLY A 15 -2.46 4.13 17.78
CA GLY A 15 -1.54 5.15 17.26
C GLY A 15 -0.39 4.56 16.43
N LEU A 16 -0.58 3.35 15.90
CA LEU A 16 0.40 2.68 15.04
C LEU A 16 0.13 3.02 13.58
N LYS A 17 1.20 3.05 12.78
CA LYS A 17 1.12 3.10 11.32
C LYS A 17 0.99 1.70 10.73
N VAL A 18 0.16 1.56 9.71
CA VAL A 18 -0.09 0.30 9.01
C VAL A 18 0.32 0.43 7.54
N ILE A 19 1.16 -0.49 7.11
CA ILE A 19 1.36 -0.78 5.69
C ILE A 19 0.62 -2.07 5.35
N ALA A 20 -0.19 -2.04 4.29
CA ALA A 20 -0.73 -3.24 3.70
C ALA A 20 0.17 -3.68 2.53
N GLU A 21 0.44 -4.98 2.45
CA GLU A 21 1.32 -5.57 1.44
C GLU A 21 0.55 -6.62 0.62
N GLY A 22 0.82 -6.66 -0.69
CA GLY A 22 0.29 -7.64 -1.62
C GLY A 22 -0.93 -7.18 -2.42
N GLU A 23 -1.18 -5.86 -2.53
CA GLU A 23 -2.28 -5.36 -3.38
C GLU A 23 -1.97 -5.58 -4.86
N GLU A 24 -2.92 -6.19 -5.57
CA GLU A 24 -2.85 -6.45 -7.01
C GLU A 24 -3.91 -5.66 -7.79
N THR A 25 -5.00 -5.23 -7.14
CA THR A 25 -6.12 -4.54 -7.80
C THR A 25 -6.45 -3.19 -7.15
N ILE A 26 -7.04 -2.29 -7.94
CA ILE A 26 -7.46 -0.96 -7.50
C ILE A 26 -8.51 -1.07 -6.38
N GLU A 27 -9.42 -2.04 -6.47
CA GLU A 27 -10.47 -2.26 -5.48
C GLU A 27 -9.91 -2.67 -4.12
N GLN A 28 -8.82 -3.46 -4.10
CA GLN A 28 -8.11 -3.80 -2.86
C GLN A 28 -7.49 -2.55 -2.24
N ARG A 29 -6.76 -1.76 -3.03
CA ARG A 29 -6.16 -0.50 -2.59
C ARG A 29 -7.21 0.44 -2.01
N ASP A 30 -8.29 0.67 -2.72
CA ASP A 30 -9.32 1.63 -2.33
C ASP A 30 -10.04 1.22 -1.03
N LEU A 31 -10.27 -0.08 -0.86
CA LEU A 31 -10.82 -0.61 0.39
C LEU A 31 -9.87 -0.42 1.57
N LEU A 32 -8.57 -0.69 1.38
CA LEU A 32 -7.57 -0.58 2.44
C LEU A 32 -7.32 0.87 2.84
N ILE A 33 -7.19 1.78 1.87
CA ILE A 33 -7.09 3.22 2.11
C ILE A 33 -8.35 3.74 2.80
N GLY A 34 -9.54 3.34 2.32
CA GLY A 34 -10.82 3.70 2.92
C GLY A 34 -11.00 3.20 4.36
N ALA A 35 -10.34 2.09 4.72
CA ALA A 35 -10.31 1.56 6.08
C ALA A 35 -9.33 2.28 7.01
N GLY A 36 -8.51 3.21 6.49
CA GLY A 36 -7.53 3.98 7.26
C GLY A 36 -6.11 3.42 7.24
N CYS A 37 -5.75 2.60 6.24
CA CYS A 37 -4.37 2.16 6.05
C CYS A 37 -3.49 3.34 5.59
N ASP A 38 -2.31 3.51 6.19
CA ASP A 38 -1.42 4.64 5.89
C ASP A 38 -0.69 4.50 4.55
N SER A 39 -0.40 3.27 4.14
CA SER A 39 0.38 2.99 2.93
C SER A 39 0.08 1.59 2.40
N THR A 40 0.22 1.39 1.11
CA THR A 40 0.04 0.09 0.45
C THR A 40 1.24 -0.25 -0.42
N GLN A 41 1.57 -1.53 -0.57
CA GLN A 41 2.66 -2.00 -1.42
C GLN A 41 2.23 -3.28 -2.14
N GLY A 42 2.28 -3.29 -3.45
CA GLY A 42 2.01 -4.52 -4.19
C GLY A 42 2.23 -4.41 -5.69
N CYS A 43 1.97 -5.52 -6.38
CA CYS A 43 2.10 -5.65 -7.83
C CYS A 43 1.17 -4.69 -8.60
N LEU A 44 0.15 -4.12 -7.93
CA LEU A 44 -0.66 -3.03 -8.46
C LEU A 44 0.19 -1.82 -8.89
N PHE A 45 1.21 -1.48 -8.10
CA PHE A 45 2.09 -0.33 -8.35
C PHE A 45 3.26 -0.70 -9.24
N SER A 46 3.99 -1.75 -8.84
CA SER A 46 5.14 -2.24 -9.59
C SER A 46 5.48 -3.65 -9.16
N LYS A 47 6.08 -4.41 -10.08
CA LYS A 47 6.79 -5.64 -9.69
C LYS A 47 8.11 -5.28 -8.98
N PRO A 48 8.70 -6.18 -8.18
CA PRO A 48 10.05 -5.98 -7.68
C PRO A 48 11.01 -5.68 -8.83
N VAL A 49 11.76 -4.58 -8.70
CA VAL A 49 12.72 -4.14 -9.72
C VAL A 49 14.16 -4.27 -9.21
N PRO A 50 15.12 -4.53 -10.11
CA PRO A 50 16.54 -4.41 -9.78
C PRO A 50 16.91 -2.99 -9.31
N PRO A 51 17.96 -2.84 -8.48
CA PRO A 51 18.39 -1.53 -7.96
C PRO A 51 18.62 -0.48 -9.05
N GLU A 52 19.17 -0.89 -10.20
CA GLU A 52 19.50 0.01 -11.31
C GLU A 52 18.25 0.65 -11.95
N LYS A 53 17.08 0.02 -11.79
CA LYS A 53 15.79 0.49 -12.32
C LYS A 53 14.95 1.23 -11.28
N PHE A 54 15.28 1.10 -9.99
CA PHE A 54 14.49 1.69 -8.90
C PHE A 54 14.50 3.22 -8.95
N GLU A 55 15.66 3.83 -9.20
CA GLU A 55 15.78 5.29 -9.23
C GLU A 55 14.94 5.91 -10.37
N LEU A 56 14.91 5.24 -11.53
CA LEU A 56 14.08 5.66 -12.66
C LEU A 56 12.59 5.52 -12.35
N LEU A 57 12.20 4.44 -11.66
CA LEU A 57 10.82 4.19 -11.24
C LEU A 57 10.32 5.33 -10.35
N ILE A 58 11.06 5.67 -9.28
CA ILE A 58 10.67 6.74 -8.35
C ILE A 58 10.60 8.11 -9.03
N LYS A 59 11.56 8.45 -9.90
CA LYS A 59 11.56 9.73 -10.61
C LYS A 59 10.38 9.89 -11.55
N THR A 60 9.93 8.80 -12.16
CA THR A 60 8.80 8.82 -13.10
C THR A 60 7.46 8.94 -12.36
N ASP A 61 7.32 8.24 -11.23
CA ASP A 61 6.07 8.22 -10.44
C ASP A 61 5.84 9.55 -9.68
N LEU A 62 6.89 10.22 -9.19
CA LEU A 62 6.79 11.53 -8.51
C LEU A 62 6.35 12.70 -9.41
N MET A 63 6.27 12.50 -10.73
CA MET A 63 5.83 13.51 -11.70
C MET A 63 4.34 13.39 -12.08
N SER A 64 3.58 12.56 -11.37
CA SER A 64 2.14 12.29 -11.60
C SER A 64 1.25 12.91 -10.52
#